data_AF-E2BA02-F1
#
_entry.id   AF-E2BA02-F1
#
_cell.length_a   1.000
_cell.length_b   1.000
_cell.length_c   1.000
_cell.angle_alpha   90.00
_cell.angle_beta   90.00
_cell.angle_gamma   90.00
#
_symmetry.space_group_name_H-M   'P 1'
#
loop_
_entity.id
_entity.type
_entity.pdbx_description
1 polymer ?
#
loop_
_entity_poly.entity_id
_entity_poly.type
_entity_poly.pdbx_seq_one_letter_code
_entity_poly.pdbx_strand_id
1 'polypeptide(L)' 'LLVGWSMTRVRILEERPLQCYKCLRYGHMAVSCQFEDGLGSHCFRCEGAEHVARGCTAEVKCILCYKKGRDA' A
#
# COMPACT_ATOMS: atom_id res chain seq x y z
N LEU A 1 -18.64 -40.71 -6.88
CA LEU A 1 -18.23 -39.28 -6.93
C LEU A 1 -16.76 -39.27 -7.38
N LEU A 2 -16.48 -38.86 -8.62
CA LEU A 2 -15.13 -38.88 -9.20
C LEU A 2 -14.54 -37.47 -9.08
N VAL A 3 -13.48 -37.31 -8.28
CA VAL A 3 -12.66 -36.09 -8.23
C VAL A 3 -11.43 -36.34 -9.09
N GLY A 4 -11.30 -35.59 -10.18
CA GLY A 4 -10.17 -35.68 -11.11
C GLY A 4 -9.11 -34.62 -10.81
N TRP A 5 -7.92 -34.79 -11.40
CA TRP A 5 -6.86 -33.80 -11.36
C TRP A 5 -7.15 -32.64 -12.33
N SER A 6 -6.90 -31.40 -11.88
CA SER A 6 -6.93 -30.21 -12.74
C SER A 6 -5.57 -29.51 -12.69
N MET A 7 -5.15 -28.97 -13.83
CA MET A 7 -3.90 -28.21 -13.97
C MET A 7 -4.21 -26.77 -14.36
N THR A 8 -3.50 -25.82 -13.75
CA THR A 8 -3.54 -24.39 -14.10
C THR A 8 -2.14 -23.86 -14.34
N ARG A 9 -2.02 -22.76 -15.08
CA ARG A 9 -0.74 -22.09 -15.31
C ARG A 9 -0.44 -21.13 -14.17
N VAL A 10 0.69 -21.36 -13.50
CA VAL A 10 1.22 -20.41 -12.52
C VAL A 10 2.26 -19.52 -13.22
N ARG A 11 2.25 -18.22 -12.90
CA ARG A 11 3.31 -17.29 -13.28
C ARG A 11 4.13 -16.98 -12.03
N ILE A 12 5.45 -17.06 -12.14
CA ILE A 12 6.34 -16.58 -11.07
C ILE A 12 6.29 -15.07 -11.10
N LEU A 13 5.88 -14.46 -9.99
CA LEU A 13 5.95 -13.02 -9.80
C LEU A 13 7.35 -12.65 -9.32
N GLU A 14 7.85 -11.51 -9.77
CA GLU A 14 9.08 -10.93 -9.22
C GLU A 14 8.91 -10.65 -7.72
N GLU A 15 10.04 -10.60 -7.01
CA GLU A 15 10.03 -10.28 -5.59
C GLU A 15 9.41 -8.90 -5.37
N ARG A 16 8.36 -8.87 -4.53
CA ARG A 16 7.71 -7.62 -4.19
C ARG A 16 8.70 -6.76 -3.38
N PRO A 17 9.05 -5.56 -3.85
CA PRO A 17 10.02 -4.72 -3.15
C PRO A 17 9.50 -4.35 -1.76
N LEU A 18 10.41 -4.29 -0.80
CA LEU A 18 10.12 -3.91 0.57
C LEU A 18 9.60 -2.46 0.61
N GLN A 19 8.36 -2.28 1.05
CA GLN A 19 7.73 -0.98 1.20
C GLN A 19 7.40 -0.70 2.67
N CYS A 20 7.80 0.46 3.17
CA CYS A 20 7.51 0.91 4.51
C CYS A 20 6.03 1.30 4.63
N TYR A 21 5.26 0.70 5.53
CA TYR A 21 3.85 1.04 5.73
C TYR A 21 3.64 2.38 6.46
N LYS A 22 4.66 2.93 7.14
CA LYS A 22 4.57 4.23 7.84
C LYS A 22 4.69 5.42 6.87
N CYS A 23 5.58 5.32 5.87
CA CYS A 23 5.87 6.45 4.96
C CYS A 23 5.62 6.12 3.48
N LEU A 24 5.21 4.89 3.15
CA LEU A 24 4.94 4.37 1.80
C LEU A 24 6.14 4.34 0.83
N ARG A 25 7.36 4.61 1.30
CA ARG A 25 8.59 4.54 0.49
C ARG A 25 9.19 3.14 0.51
N TYR A 26 9.97 2.81 -0.53
CA TYR A 26 10.68 1.54 -0.65
C TYR A 26 12.00 1.52 0.13
N GLY A 27 12.53 0.33 0.38
CA GLY A 27 13.90 0.09 0.85
C GLY A 27 14.06 -0.03 2.38
N HIS A 28 12.99 0.08 3.16
CA HIS A 28 13.06 -0.08 4.62
C HIS A 28 11.71 -0.54 5.22
N MET A 29 11.77 -1.07 6.44
CA MET A 29 10.59 -1.39 7.26
C MET A 29 10.22 -0.22 8.17
N ALA A 30 9.00 -0.20 8.70
CA ALA A 30 8.56 0.86 9.61
C ALA A 30 9.44 1.01 10.86
N VAL A 31 10.01 -0.09 11.37
CA VAL A 31 10.94 -0.08 12.51
C VAL A 31 12.21 0.74 12.24
N SER A 32 12.62 0.83 10.97
CA SER A 32 13.81 1.59 10.53
C SER A 32 13.42 2.92 9.88
N CYS A 33 12.15 3.34 9.98
CA CYS A 33 11.66 4.54 9.34
C CYS A 33 12.05 5.79 10.14
N GLN A 34 12.92 6.62 9.55
CA GLN A 34 13.35 7.91 10.12
C GLN A 34 12.40 9.07 9.77
N PHE A 35 11.29 8.80 9.08
CA PHE A 35 10.30 9.81 8.73
C PHE A 35 9.40 10.09 9.94
N GLU A 36 9.55 11.27 10.52
CA GLU A 36 8.84 11.74 11.72
C GLU A 36 7.34 11.94 11.43
N ASP A 37 7.00 12.59 10.31
CA ASP A 37 5.61 12.86 9.84
C ASP A 37 4.95 11.63 9.17
N GLY A 38 5.04 10.48 9.83
CA GLY A 38 4.48 9.22 9.33
C GLY A 38 2.99 9.32 9.00
N LEU A 39 2.59 8.68 7.90
CA LEU A 39 1.17 8.48 7.52
C LEU A 39 0.51 7.35 8.33
N GLY A 40 1.10 6.94 9.46
CA GLY A 40 0.72 5.73 10.18
C GLY A 40 -0.72 5.73 10.71
N SER A 41 -1.30 6.91 10.91
CA SER A 41 -2.69 7.14 11.33
C SER A 41 -3.60 7.65 10.21
N HIS A 42 -3.06 7.89 9.01
CA HIS A 42 -3.82 8.44 7.90
C HIS A 42 -4.34 7.34 6.99
N CYS A 43 -5.53 7.54 6.44
CA CYS A 43 -6.09 6.68 5.41
C CYS A 43 -5.16 6.65 4.19
N PHE A 44 -4.60 5.48 3.88
CA PHE A 44 -3.71 5.31 2.73
C PHE A 44 -4.35 5.61 1.36
N ARG A 45 -5.68 5.76 1.31
CA ARG A 45 -6.44 6.08 0.09
C ARG A 45 -6.63 7.58 -0.14
N CYS A 46 -6.82 8.36 0.93
CA CYS A 46 -7.24 9.76 0.84
C CYS A 46 -6.57 10.73 1.83
N GLU A 47 -5.61 10.26 2.65
CA GLU A 47 -4.92 11.04 3.69
C GLU A 47 -5.77 11.46 4.91
N GLY A 48 -7.08 11.18 4.94
CA GLY A 48 -7.92 11.50 6.10
C GLY A 48 -7.52 10.73 7.36
N ALA A 49 -7.51 11.39 8.53
CA ALA A 49 -7.15 10.76 9.82
C ALA A 49 -8.34 10.07 10.53
N GLU A 50 -9.58 10.34 10.09
CA GLU A 50 -10.81 9.90 10.75
C GLU A 50 -11.18 8.44 10.48
N HIS A 51 -10.53 7.77 9.51
CA HIS A 51 -10.91 6.42 9.11
C HIS A 51 -9.75 5.62 8.50
N VAL A 52 -9.92 4.30 8.47
CA VAL A 52 -9.03 3.38 7.77
C VAL A 52 -9.50 3.16 6.32
N ALA A 53 -8.56 2.81 5.44
CA ALA A 53 -8.82 2.67 4.00
C ALA A 53 -9.96 1.70 3.64
N ARG A 54 -10.23 0.70 4.48
CA ARG A 54 -11.28 -0.32 4.25
C ARG A 54 -12.69 0.28 4.09
N GLY A 55 -12.97 1.44 4.71
CA GLY A 55 -14.27 2.12 4.65
C GLY A 55 -14.25 3.46 3.91
N CYS A 56 -13.16 3.76 3.20
CA CYS A 56 -12.97 5.07 2.57
C CYS A 56 -13.75 5.17 1.24
N THR A 57 -14.68 6.12 1.17
CA THR A 57 -15.45 6.45 -0.05
C THR A 57 -14.93 7.67 -0.80
N ALA A 58 -13.91 8.33 -0.26
CA ALA A 58 -13.29 9.48 -0.91
C ALA A 58 -12.52 9.08 -2.19
N GLU A 59 -12.27 10.08 -3.02
CA GLU A 59 -11.45 9.94 -4.22
C GLU A 59 -10.03 9.45 -3.86
N VAL A 60 -9.50 8.56 -4.69
CA VAL A 60 -8.17 7.98 -4.47
C VAL A 60 -7.11 9.03 -4.78
N LYS A 61 -6.17 9.22 -3.86
CA LYS A 61 -5.02 10.10 -4.06
C LYS A 61 -3.75 9.36 -3.65
N CYS A 62 -2.74 9.39 -4.51
CA CYS A 62 -1.41 8.91 -4.13
C CYS A 62 -0.78 9.93 -3.18
N ILE A 63 -0.68 9.59 -1.90
CA ILE A 63 -0.18 10.49 -0.87
C ILE A 63 1.26 10.95 -1.15
N LEU A 64 2.08 10.08 -1.77
CA LEU A 64 3.45 10.43 -2.17
C LEU A 64 3.50 11.44 -3.32
N CYS A 65 2.54 11.40 -4.25
CA CYS A 65 2.45 12.36 -5.35
C CYS A 65 1.86 13.68 -4.85
N TYR A 66 0.80 13.61 -4.03
CA TYR A 66 0.19 14.77 -3.40
C TYR A 66 1.21 15.58 -2.58
N LYS A 67 1.97 14.94 -1.69
CA LYS A 67 3.06 15.60 -0.93
C LYS A 67 4.18 16.18 -1.79
N LYS A 68 4.30 15.74 -3.05
CA LYS A 68 5.27 16.27 -4.03
C LYS A 68 4.66 17.31 -4.98
N GLY A 69 3.39 17.70 -4.79
CA GLY A 69 2.69 18.64 -5.67
C GLY A 69 2.48 18.11 -7.10
N ARG A 70 2.39 16.78 -7.27
CA ARG A 70 2.12 16.15 -8.56
C ARG A 70 0.70 15.62 -8.59
N ASP A 71 0.03 15.80 -9.73
CA ASP A 71 -1.20 15.09 -10.01
C ASP A 71 -0.88 13.60 -10.11
N ALA A 72 -1.60 12.82 -9.30
CA ALA A 72 -1.37 11.40 -9.07
C ALA A 72 -2.07 10.54 -10.11
#